data_AF-A0A354I417-F1
#
_entry.id   AF-A0A354I417-F1
#
_cell.length_a   1.000
_cell.length_b   1.000
_cell.length_c   1.000
_cell.angle_alpha   90.00
_cell.angle_beta   90.00
_cell.angle_gamma   90.00
#
_symmetry.space_group_name_H-M   'P 1'
#
loop_
_entity.id
_entity.type
_entity.pdbx_description
1 polymer ?
#
loop_
_entity_poly.entity_id
_entity_poly.type
_entity_poly.pdbx_seq_one_letter_code
_entity_poly.pdbx_strand_id
1 'polypeptide(L)'
;MFEKIPTAQLDTKEWLQLRKTGIGGSDAGAVCRVNPYSSPMKVFHDKTVDGVEEKNNEAIRIGHDLEDYVAKRFTEATGLKVRRSNYMYRSVEHPFMIADIDRLVIGEDAGLECKTASAYNADKWKDGDIPLHYVLQCVHYMAVTGKRTWYIAAVILGQEFT
;
A
#
# COMPACT_ATOMS: atom_id res chain seq x y z
N MET A 1 1.22 12.06 15.73
CA MET A 1 0.39 11.15 16.56
C MET A 1 -0.71 10.58 15.65
N PHE A 2 -1.13 9.33 15.84
CA PHE A 2 -2.14 8.69 14.98
C PHE A 2 -3.13 7.85 15.81
N GLU A 3 -4.31 7.63 15.26
CA GLU A 3 -5.31 6.69 15.75
C GLU A 3 -5.17 5.35 15.03
N LYS A 4 -5.48 4.24 15.72
CA LYS A 4 -5.53 2.90 15.14
C LYS A 4 -6.96 2.41 15.08
N ILE A 5 -7.41 2.03 13.89
CA ILE A 5 -8.75 1.50 13.63
C ILE A 5 -8.57 0.01 13.30
N PRO A 6 -9.07 -0.92 14.14
CA PRO A 6 -8.96 -2.36 13.87
C PRO A 6 -9.65 -2.72 12.55
N THR A 7 -8.98 -3.52 11.72
CA THR A 7 -9.52 -3.98 10.44
C THR A 7 -9.78 -5.49 10.41
N ALA A 8 -9.33 -6.24 11.41
CA ALA A 8 -9.43 -7.71 11.45
C ALA A 8 -10.86 -8.27 11.38
N GLN A 9 -11.86 -7.47 11.76
CA GLN A 9 -13.28 -7.87 11.78
C GLN A 9 -14.12 -7.16 10.72
N LEU A 10 -13.51 -6.27 9.93
CA LEU A 10 -14.24 -5.55 8.87
C LEU A 10 -14.40 -6.45 7.67
N ASP A 11 -15.59 -6.45 7.07
CA ASP A 11 -15.74 -6.97 5.73
C ASP A 11 -15.13 -6.02 4.68
N THR A 12 -14.99 -6.50 3.44
CA THR A 12 -14.42 -5.71 2.33
C THR A 12 -15.16 -4.38 2.13
N LYS A 13 -16.49 -4.37 2.29
CA LYS A 13 -17.34 -3.21 2.04
C LYS A 13 -17.14 -2.15 3.13
N GLU A 14 -17.11 -2.56 4.39
CA GLU A 14 -16.84 -1.71 5.55
C GLU A 14 -15.44 -1.10 5.46
N TRP A 15 -14.46 -1.92 5.09
CA TRP A 15 -13.08 -1.45 4.87
C TRP A 15 -13.01 -0.44 3.72
N LEU A 16 -13.66 -0.69 2.59
CA LEU A 16 -13.73 0.26 1.48
C LEU A 16 -14.43 1.56 1.89
N GLN A 17 -15.52 1.48 2.66
CA GLN A 17 -16.22 2.66 3.16
C GLN A 17 -15.33 3.49 4.08
N LEU A 18 -14.57 2.83 4.96
CA LEU A 18 -13.58 3.49 5.79
C LEU A 18 -12.50 4.18 4.94
N ARG A 19 -12.02 3.55 3.87
CA ARG A 19 -11.04 4.15 2.94
C ARG A 19 -11.55 5.38 2.21
N LYS A 20 -12.87 5.54 2.03
CA LYS A 20 -13.46 6.75 1.43
C LYS A 20 -13.35 7.98 2.33
N THR A 21 -13.21 7.78 3.64
CA THR A 21 -13.13 8.86 4.64
C THR A 21 -11.75 9.55 4.71
N GLY A 22 -10.83 9.24 3.79
CA GLY A 22 -9.51 9.85 3.73
C GLY A 22 -8.74 9.52 2.45
N ILE A 23 -7.59 10.15 2.31
CA ILE A 23 -6.60 9.92 1.26
C ILE A 23 -5.61 8.87 1.77
N GLY A 24 -5.55 7.73 1.09
CA GLY A 24 -4.59 6.66 1.37
C GLY A 24 -3.27 6.86 0.64
N GLY A 25 -2.24 6.09 1.02
CA GLY A 25 -0.94 6.15 0.35
C GLY A 25 -1.01 5.83 -1.14
N SER A 26 -1.86 4.88 -1.54
CA SER A 26 -2.10 4.57 -2.96
C SER A 26 -2.74 5.74 -3.75
N ASP A 27 -3.44 6.64 -3.05
CA ASP A 27 -4.09 7.82 -3.64
C ASP A 27 -3.08 8.96 -3.80
N ALA A 28 -2.08 9.06 -2.92
CA ALA A 28 -1.10 10.15 -2.87
C ALA A 28 -0.39 10.36 -4.23
N GLY A 29 0.09 9.28 -4.85
CA GLY A 29 0.72 9.35 -6.17
C GLY A 29 -0.22 9.87 -7.26
N ALA A 30 -1.52 9.58 -7.18
CA ALA A 30 -2.51 10.06 -8.13
C ALA A 30 -2.83 11.54 -7.91
N VAL A 31 -2.98 11.98 -6.65
CA VAL A 31 -3.18 13.39 -6.28
C VAL A 31 -1.99 14.25 -6.73
N CYS A 32 -0.77 13.73 -6.58
CA CYS A 32 0.46 14.37 -7.06
C CYS A 32 0.72 14.21 -8.58
N ARG A 33 -0.20 13.58 -9.33
CA ARG A 33 -0.13 13.41 -10.81
C ARG A 33 1.08 12.61 -11.32
N VAL A 34 1.60 11.69 -10.52
CA VAL A 34 2.73 10.80 -10.89
C VAL A 34 2.33 9.32 -11.01
N ASN A 35 1.06 9.00 -10.76
CA ASN A 35 0.53 7.66 -10.91
C ASN A 35 0.06 7.43 -12.37
N PRO A 36 0.59 6.41 -13.08
CA PRO A 36 0.20 6.15 -14.47
C PRO A 36 -1.17 5.45 -14.62
N TYR A 37 -1.77 4.96 -13.53
CA TYR A 37 -3.01 4.17 -13.53
C TYR A 37 -4.21 4.91 -12.92
N SER A 38 -4.00 6.11 -12.38
CA SER A 38 -5.03 6.89 -11.69
C SER A 38 -4.77 8.39 -11.81
N SER A 39 -5.78 9.21 -11.54
CA SER A 39 -5.71 10.67 -11.66
C SER A 39 -6.36 11.35 -10.45
N PRO A 40 -6.08 12.65 -10.21
CA PRO A 40 -6.76 13.39 -9.14
C PRO A 40 -8.29 13.34 -9.26
N MET A 41 -8.81 13.39 -10.50
CA MET A 41 -10.25 13.32 -10.74
C MET A 41 -10.84 11.95 -10.39
N LYS A 42 -10.11 10.87 -10.67
CA LYS A 42 -10.52 9.50 -10.31
C LYS A 42 -10.55 9.33 -8.79
N VAL A 43 -9.55 9.87 -8.08
CA VAL A 43 -9.54 9.88 -6.60
C VAL A 43 -10.71 10.69 -6.07
N PHE A 44 -10.92 11.90 -6.57
CA PHE A 44 -12.03 12.75 -6.14
C PHE A 44 -13.37 12.02 -6.29
N HIS A 45 -13.65 11.48 -7.48
CA HIS A 45 -14.86 10.71 -7.74
C HIS A 45 -15.01 9.52 -6.79
N ASP A 46 -13.95 8.73 -6.59
CA ASP A 46 -13.94 7.60 -5.64
C ASP A 46 -14.28 8.03 -4.21
N LYS A 47 -13.81 9.19 -3.74
CA LYS A 47 -14.09 9.68 -2.38
C LYS A 47 -15.47 10.31 -2.23
N THR A 48 -16.05 10.89 -3.28
CA THR A 48 -17.29 11.68 -3.17
C THR A 48 -18.55 10.96 -3.64
N VAL A 49 -18.45 9.93 -4.47
CA VAL A 49 -19.62 9.17 -4.92
C VAL A 49 -20.22 8.35 -3.78
N ASP A 50 -21.54 8.18 -3.76
CA ASP A 50 -22.18 7.28 -2.82
C ASP A 50 -21.88 5.81 -3.14
N GLY A 51 -21.80 4.98 -2.10
CA GLY A 51 -21.48 3.56 -2.21
C GLY A 51 -19.99 3.27 -2.41
N VAL A 52 -19.65 1.98 -2.47
CA VAL A 52 -18.29 1.49 -2.68
C VAL A 52 -18.27 0.62 -3.94
N GLU A 53 -17.20 0.73 -4.71
CA GLU A 53 -16.94 -0.14 -5.85
C GLU A 53 -15.81 -1.11 -5.48
N GLU A 54 -16.11 -2.40 -5.48
CA GLU A 54 -15.08 -3.42 -5.34
C GLU A 54 -14.29 -3.53 -6.65
N LYS A 55 -13.04 -3.07 -6.62
CA LYS A 55 -12.12 -3.28 -7.73
C LYS A 55 -11.67 -4.74 -7.73
N ASN A 56 -12.40 -5.58 -8.46
CA ASN A 56 -12.05 -6.97 -8.63
C ASN A 56 -11.35 -7.18 -9.98
N ASN A 57 -10.03 -7.07 -9.99
CA ASN A 57 -9.22 -7.50 -11.13
C ASN A 57 -8.12 -8.45 -10.66
N GLU A 58 -7.66 -9.29 -11.58
CA GLU A 58 -6.68 -10.34 -11.29
C GLU A 58 -5.37 -9.80 -10.70
N ALA A 59 -4.92 -8.62 -11.11
CA ALA A 59 -3.69 -8.04 -10.56
C ALA A 59 -3.83 -7.70 -9.06
N ILE A 60 -5.00 -7.20 -8.63
CA ILE A 60 -5.28 -6.94 -7.20
C ILE A 60 -5.37 -8.26 -6.44
N ARG A 61 -6.07 -9.26 -6.98
CA ARG A 61 -6.18 -10.60 -6.37
C ARG A 61 -4.80 -11.24 -6.15
N ILE A 62 -3.99 -11.30 -7.21
CA ILE A 62 -2.62 -11.82 -7.15
C ILE A 62 -1.75 -11.04 -6.16
N GLY A 63 -1.92 -9.72 -6.10
CA GLY A 63 -1.25 -8.87 -5.11
C GLY A 63 -1.55 -9.30 -3.67
N HIS A 64 -2.83 -9.48 -3.33
CA HIS A 64 -3.24 -9.96 -2.00
C HIS A 64 -2.73 -11.38 -1.71
N ASP A 65 -2.86 -12.29 -2.67
CA ASP A 65 -2.44 -13.69 -2.50
C ASP A 65 -0.92 -13.80 -2.25
N LEU A 66 -0.13 -12.98 -2.93
CA LEU A 66 1.34 -13.01 -2.86
C LEU A 66 1.94 -12.06 -1.83
N GLU A 67 1.16 -11.23 -1.14
CA GLU A 67 1.68 -10.29 -0.13
C GLU A 67 2.50 -10.99 0.96
N ASP A 68 2.03 -12.15 1.43
CA ASP A 68 2.75 -12.97 2.42
C ASP A 68 4.05 -13.53 1.87
N TYR A 69 4.04 -13.95 0.60
CA TYR A 69 5.23 -14.44 -0.09
C TYR A 69 6.27 -13.33 -0.22
N VAL A 70 5.88 -12.13 -0.67
CA VAL A 70 6.78 -10.97 -0.78
C VAL A 70 7.41 -10.64 0.58
N ALA A 71 6.61 -10.64 1.66
CA ALA A 71 7.10 -10.37 3.02
C ALA A 71 8.11 -11.43 3.52
N LYS A 72 7.89 -12.70 3.20
CA LYS A 72 8.84 -13.79 3.50
C LYS A 72 10.14 -13.63 2.73
N ARG A 73 10.08 -13.37 1.43
CA ARG A 73 11.28 -13.12 0.59
C ARG A 73 12.06 -11.89 1.05
N PHE A 74 11.39 -10.84 1.48
CA PHE A 74 12.02 -9.68 2.12
C PHE A 74 12.78 -10.08 3.39
N THR A 75 12.14 -10.87 4.27
CA THR A 75 12.76 -11.36 5.51
C THR A 75 14.00 -12.21 5.21
N GLU A 76 13.93 -13.10 4.22
CA GLU A 76 15.05 -13.96 3.80
C GLU A 76 16.21 -13.16 3.21
N ALA A 77 15.93 -12.14 2.40
CA ALA A 77 16.96 -11.34 1.75
C ALA A 77 17.65 -10.36 2.70
N THR A 78 16.94 -9.84 3.71
CA THR A 78 17.44 -8.76 4.59
C THR A 78 17.76 -9.21 6.01
N GLY A 79 17.21 -10.35 6.44
CA GLY A 79 17.22 -10.79 7.84
C GLY A 79 16.23 -10.04 8.75
N LEU A 80 15.52 -9.03 8.24
CA LEU A 80 14.58 -8.22 9.02
C LEU A 80 13.24 -8.95 9.16
N LYS A 81 12.82 -9.20 10.40
CA LYS A 81 11.52 -9.84 10.67
C LYS A 81 10.39 -8.83 10.56
N VAL A 82 9.27 -9.25 9.98
CA VAL A 82 8.08 -8.40 9.82
C VAL A 82 6.82 -9.05 10.41
N ARG A 83 5.80 -8.24 10.68
CA ARG A 83 4.47 -8.69 11.11
C ARG A 83 3.35 -7.97 10.37
N ARG A 84 2.20 -8.61 10.20
CA ARG A 84 0.98 -7.98 9.65
C ARG A 84 0.53 -6.83 10.55
N SER A 85 0.02 -5.77 9.92
CA SER A 85 -0.81 -4.80 10.61
C SER A 85 -2.27 -5.10 10.33
N ASN A 86 -3.04 -5.39 11.38
CA ASN A 86 -4.49 -5.56 11.27
C ASN A 86 -5.24 -4.26 11.64
N TYR A 87 -4.65 -3.13 11.23
CA TYR A 87 -5.13 -1.79 11.55
C TYR A 87 -4.97 -0.86 10.36
N MET A 88 -5.96 0.01 10.19
CA MET A 88 -5.80 1.26 9.48
C MET A 88 -5.35 2.33 10.47
N TYR A 89 -4.50 3.24 10.00
CA TYR A 89 -3.98 4.35 10.79
C TYR A 89 -4.54 5.65 10.27
N ARG A 90 -4.95 6.56 11.15
CA ARG A 90 -5.37 7.92 10.79
C ARG A 90 -4.48 8.94 11.48
N SER A 91 -3.97 9.90 10.73
CA SER A 91 -3.18 10.99 11.33
C SER A 91 -4.08 11.87 12.21
N VAL A 92 -3.65 12.16 13.43
CA VAL A 92 -4.35 13.11 14.32
C VAL A 92 -4.14 14.55 13.83
N GLU A 93 -2.94 14.85 13.32
CA GLU A 93 -2.56 16.18 12.83
C GLU A 93 -3.23 16.51 11.49
N HIS A 94 -3.38 15.49 10.64
CA HIS A 94 -4.00 15.61 9.33
C HIS A 94 -5.09 14.53 9.17
N PRO A 95 -6.31 14.75 9.72
CA PRO A 95 -7.37 13.72 9.77
C PRO A 95 -7.81 13.17 8.42
N PHE A 96 -7.53 13.89 7.32
CA PHE A 96 -7.80 13.42 5.97
C PHE A 96 -6.78 12.36 5.49
N MET A 97 -5.64 12.18 6.16
CA MET A 97 -4.62 11.21 5.80
C MET A 97 -4.84 9.90 6.54
N ILE A 98 -4.97 8.82 5.78
CA ILE A 98 -5.06 7.45 6.29
C ILE A 98 -3.94 6.59 5.72
N ALA A 99 -3.53 5.56 6.47
CA ALA A 99 -2.54 4.59 6.04
C ALA A 99 -3.04 3.17 6.28
N ASP A 100 -2.95 2.37 5.24
CA ASP A 100 -3.33 0.96 5.21
C ASP A 100 -2.07 0.19 4.84
N ILE A 101 -1.45 -0.42 5.84
CA ILE A 101 -0.05 -0.84 5.77
C ILE A 101 0.03 -2.35 5.73
N ASP A 102 0.85 -2.90 4.84
CA ASP A 102 0.98 -4.34 4.71
C ASP A 102 1.68 -4.92 5.94
N ARG A 103 2.84 -4.36 6.28
CA ARG A 103 3.75 -4.94 7.29
C ARG A 103 4.45 -3.88 8.12
N LEU A 104 4.75 -4.26 9.37
CA LEU A 104 5.64 -3.53 10.28
C LEU A 104 6.91 -4.34 10.52
N VAL A 105 8.06 -3.69 10.51
CA VAL A 105 9.34 -4.31 10.87
C VAL A 105 9.44 -4.46 12.39
N ILE A 106 9.86 -5.63 12.85
CA ILE A 106 10.01 -5.94 14.28
C ILE A 106 11.38 -5.45 14.75
N GLY A 107 11.38 -4.65 15.82
CA GLY A 107 12.62 -4.12 16.40
C GLY A 107 13.19 -2.89 15.69
N GLU A 108 12.50 -2.37 14.68
CA GLU A 108 12.91 -1.19 13.92
C GLU A 108 11.73 -0.22 13.75
N ASP A 109 12.00 1.08 13.70
CA ASP A 109 10.99 2.08 13.41
C ASP A 109 10.70 2.19 11.90
N ALA A 110 10.25 1.07 11.34
CA ALA A 110 10.04 0.92 9.92
C ALA A 110 8.73 0.19 9.55
N GLY A 111 8.20 0.51 8.38
CA GLY A 111 7.17 -0.26 7.69
C GLY A 111 7.72 -0.99 6.48
N LEU A 112 6.93 -1.91 5.92
CA LEU A 112 7.22 -2.57 4.65
C LEU A 112 5.97 -2.52 3.77
N GLU A 113 6.16 -2.08 2.52
CA GLU A 113 5.20 -2.19 1.43
C GLU A 113 5.57 -3.36 0.52
N CYS A 114 4.62 -4.26 0.28
CA CYS A 114 4.75 -5.42 -0.59
C CYS A 114 4.08 -5.15 -1.94
N LYS A 115 4.80 -5.34 -3.03
CA LYS A 115 4.26 -5.19 -4.39
C LYS A 115 4.45 -6.46 -5.22
N THR A 116 3.50 -6.69 -6.11
CA THR A 116 3.70 -7.54 -7.28
C THR A 116 3.75 -6.65 -8.50
N ALA A 117 4.61 -6.99 -9.45
CA ALA A 117 4.70 -6.28 -10.72
C ALA A 117 4.81 -7.27 -11.87
N SER A 118 4.19 -6.94 -13.00
CA SER A 118 4.35 -7.69 -14.24
C SER A 118 5.81 -7.60 -14.74
N ALA A 119 6.30 -8.65 -15.40
CA ALA A 119 7.59 -8.66 -16.12
C ALA A 119 7.75 -7.48 -17.09
N TYR A 120 6.66 -7.00 -17.71
CA TYR A 120 6.71 -5.81 -18.59
C TYR A 120 7.12 -4.53 -17.86
N ASN A 121 7.03 -4.50 -16.53
CA ASN A 121 7.47 -3.39 -15.69
C ASN A 121 8.80 -3.66 -14.97
N ALA A 122 9.48 -4.79 -15.25
CA ALA A 122 10.72 -5.16 -14.56
C ALA A 122 11.80 -4.09 -14.66
N ASP A 123 11.92 -3.44 -15.82
CA ASP A 123 12.90 -2.38 -16.06
C ASP A 123 12.76 -1.20 -15.10
N LYS A 124 11.55 -0.93 -14.60
CA LYS A 124 11.28 0.16 -13.66
C LYS A 124 11.78 -0.12 -12.23
N TRP A 125 12.27 -1.32 -11.99
CA TRP A 125 12.77 -1.80 -10.70
C TRP A 125 14.25 -2.22 -10.75
N LYS A 126 14.91 -2.05 -11.91
CA LYS A 126 16.32 -2.39 -12.07
C LYS A 126 17.19 -1.46 -11.24
N ASP A 127 18.33 -1.97 -10.79
CA ASP A 127 19.37 -1.21 -10.09
C ASP A 127 18.87 -0.44 -8.83
N GLY A 128 17.77 -0.91 -8.23
CA GLY A 128 17.17 -0.30 -7.05
C GLY A 128 16.21 0.85 -7.34
N ASP A 129 15.87 1.10 -8.61
CA ASP A 129 14.83 2.08 -8.97
C ASP A 129 13.47 1.68 -8.42
N ILE A 130 12.66 2.69 -8.07
CA ILE A 130 11.31 2.50 -7.56
C ILE A 130 10.41 3.51 -8.26
N PRO A 131 9.30 3.08 -8.89
CA PRO A 131 8.34 4.01 -9.47
C PRO A 131 7.87 5.06 -8.46
N LEU A 132 7.89 6.35 -8.87
CA LEU A 132 7.67 7.48 -7.96
C LEU A 132 6.33 7.43 -7.21
N HIS A 133 5.27 6.90 -7.81
CA HIS A 133 3.98 6.75 -7.14
C HIS A 133 4.04 5.77 -5.94
N TYR A 134 4.93 4.77 -5.97
CA TYR A 134 5.17 3.89 -4.82
C TYR A 134 6.06 4.55 -3.77
N VAL A 135 7.03 5.38 -4.18
CA VAL A 135 7.81 6.21 -3.25
C VAL A 135 6.87 7.14 -2.47
N LEU A 136 5.95 7.82 -3.16
CA LEU A 136 4.96 8.68 -2.50
C LEU A 136 4.02 7.92 -1.58
N GLN A 137 3.64 6.68 -1.94
CA GLN A 137 2.86 5.82 -1.03
C GLN A 137 3.63 5.54 0.27
N CYS A 138 4.92 5.20 0.17
CA CYS A 138 5.79 4.97 1.33
C CYS A 138 5.93 6.23 2.20
N VAL A 139 6.21 7.38 1.58
CA VAL A 139 6.34 8.67 2.28
C VAL A 139 5.02 9.08 2.94
N HIS A 140 3.87 8.84 2.30
CA HIS A 140 2.56 9.08 2.89
C HIS A 140 2.35 8.24 4.16
N TYR A 141 2.75 6.97 4.15
CA TYR A 141 2.67 6.12 5.34
C TYR A 141 3.62 6.55 6.45
N MET A 142 4.84 6.98 6.12
CA MET A 142 5.76 7.59 7.08
C MET A 142 5.13 8.84 7.72
N ALA A 143 4.51 9.71 6.93
CA ALA A 143 3.86 10.92 7.43
C ALA A 143 2.66 10.61 8.36
N VAL A 144 1.84 9.61 8.04
CA VAL A 144 0.71 9.20 8.90
C VAL A 144 1.19 8.56 10.20
N THR A 145 2.16 7.65 10.10
CA THR A 145 2.57 6.79 11.23
C THR A 145 3.70 7.40 12.06
N GLY A 146 4.38 8.43 11.57
CA GLY A 146 5.57 9.01 12.19
C GLY A 146 6.81 8.13 12.08
N LYS A 147 6.79 7.06 11.28
CA LYS A 147 7.91 6.13 11.13
C LYS A 147 9.05 6.74 10.36
N ARG A 148 10.28 6.45 10.79
CA ARG A 148 11.51 6.98 10.19
C ARG A 148 11.88 6.33 8.87
N THR A 149 11.47 5.07 8.65
CA THR A 149 11.85 4.30 7.46
C THR A 149 10.64 3.57 6.87
N TRP A 150 10.63 3.42 5.54
CA TRP A 150 9.71 2.51 4.87
C TRP A 150 10.46 1.70 3.82
N TYR A 151 10.44 0.39 3.96
CA TYR A 151 10.96 -0.53 2.96
C TYR A 151 9.89 -0.79 1.90
N ILE A 152 10.33 -1.10 0.69
CA ILE A 152 9.46 -1.61 -0.36
C ILE A 152 10.11 -2.85 -0.98
N ALA A 153 9.33 -3.90 -1.15
CA ALA A 153 9.76 -5.14 -1.80
C ALA A 153 8.80 -5.47 -2.93
N ALA A 154 9.33 -5.79 -4.11
CA ALA A 154 8.54 -6.15 -5.26
C ALA A 154 8.94 -7.53 -5.79
N VAL A 155 7.94 -8.37 -6.07
CA VAL A 155 8.12 -9.60 -6.85
C VAL A 155 7.72 -9.33 -8.30
N ILE A 156 8.65 -9.59 -9.22
CA ILE A 156 8.43 -9.49 -10.66
C ILE A 156 7.91 -10.84 -11.18
N LEU A 157 6.69 -10.85 -11.72
CA LEU A 157 6.00 -12.04 -12.22
C LEU A 157 6.29 -12.25 -13.71
N GLY A 158 6.62 -13.48 -14.15
CA GLY A 158 7.00 -13.67 -15.56
C GLY A 158 7.31 -15.09 -16.07
N GLN A 159 6.64 -16.13 -15.58
CA GLN A 159 6.83 -17.49 -16.14
C GLN A 159 5.54 -18.22 -16.54
N GLU A 160 4.37 -17.60 -16.39
CA GLU A 160 3.03 -18.21 -16.60
C GLU A 160 2.56 -19.18 -15.50
N PHE A 161 1.24 -19.29 -15.33
CA PHE A 161 0.55 -20.33 -14.57
C PHE A 161 -0.48 -20.93 -15.52
N THR A 162 -0.17 -22.08 -16.12
CA THR A 162 -1.10 -22.84 -16.97
C THR A 162 -1.81 -23.92 -16.17
#